data_AF-A0A517IVI2-F1
#
_entry.id   AF-A0A517IVI2-F1
#
_cell.length_a   1.000
_cell.length_b   1.000
_cell.length_c   1.000
_cell.angle_alpha   90.00
_cell.angle_beta   90.00
_cell.angle_gamma   90.00
#
_symmetry.space_group_name_H-M   'P 1'
#
loop_
_entity.id
_entity.type
_entity.pdbx_description
1 polymer ?
#
loop_
_entity_poly.entity_id
_entity_poly.type
_entity_poly.pdbx_seq_one_letter_code
_entity_poly.pdbx_strand_id
1 'polypeptide(L)'
;NHSANVAKAETAVNKEKAALNNLERSIDKASSEMKTFNKEQMIAQSHFGKLASQADVMSKKFSSIGDKMTSLGRTMTMGVSTPITLGLGAALKTSADFEGQMSRVGAIAQASSKDLKSMSNQAVDLGAKTSKSANEVAKGMEELAALGFNAKQTMEAMPGVISAAEASGAEMATTATVMASAINSFGLKASDANHVADLLARSANDSAADIQYMGDALKYAGTPAKALGVSIEDTSAAIEVLSNSGLEGSQAGTALRASFIRLANPSKNTAKEMKKLGIHLSDAKGQFVGMGELIRQFQDNMKGMTREQKLATVATIVGTEAASGFLALIEAGPDKINSYSKSLKNSNGESKKAADLMKDNLKGALEQLGGAFESLAIEVGKDLTPMIRAGAEGLTKLVDGFTHLPGWVRKASVGL
;
A
#
# COMPACT_ATOMS: atom_id res chain seq x y z
N ASN A 1 26.97 15.05 78.61
CA ASN A 1 26.43 15.00 77.23
C ASN A 1 25.15 15.79 76.99
N HIS A 2 24.54 16.45 77.98
CA HIS A 2 23.32 17.24 77.76
C HIS A 2 23.62 18.67 77.24
N SER A 3 24.66 19.34 77.76
CA SER A 3 25.05 20.71 77.37
C SER A 3 25.54 20.83 75.92
N ALA A 4 26.24 19.82 75.39
CA ALA A 4 26.73 19.82 74.01
C ALA A 4 25.62 19.66 72.95
N ASN A 5 24.51 19.01 73.31
CA ASN A 5 23.37 18.85 72.41
C ASN A 5 22.47 20.09 72.39
N VAL A 6 22.36 20.82 73.52
CA VAL A 6 21.63 22.10 73.58
C VAL A 6 22.36 23.20 72.79
N ALA A 7 23.69 23.30 72.90
CA ALA A 7 24.47 24.26 72.13
C ALA A 7 24.39 24.01 70.60
N LYS A 8 24.34 22.74 70.17
CA LYS A 8 24.12 22.38 68.75
C LYS A 8 22.70 22.74 68.28
N ALA A 9 21.69 22.54 69.13
CA ALA A 9 20.31 22.91 68.80
C ALA A 9 20.13 24.43 68.70
N GLU A 10 20.71 25.22 69.61
CA GLU A 10 20.67 26.69 69.54
C GLU A 10 21.38 27.24 68.30
N THR A 11 22.51 26.63 67.92
CA THR A 11 23.24 27.02 66.70
C THR A 11 22.43 26.69 65.44
N ALA A 12 21.73 25.56 65.42
CA ALA A 12 20.85 25.17 64.31
C ALA A 12 19.63 26.10 64.18
N VAL A 13 18.99 26.44 65.31
CA VAL A 13 17.84 27.35 65.35
C VAL A 13 18.25 28.76 64.94
N ASN A 14 19.39 29.27 65.39
CA ASN A 14 19.88 30.60 64.96
C ASN A 14 20.25 30.64 63.47
N LYS A 15 20.75 29.53 62.91
CA LYS A 15 21.02 29.39 61.47
C LYS A 15 19.73 29.33 60.65
N GLU A 16 18.70 28.65 61.12
CA GLU A 16 17.36 28.68 60.50
C GLU A 16 16.71 30.07 60.60
N LYS A 17 16.84 30.76 61.73
CA LYS A 17 16.31 32.13 61.91
C LYS A 17 16.98 33.12 60.94
N ALA A 18 18.29 32.99 60.74
CA ALA A 18 19.02 33.79 59.76
C ALA A 18 18.62 33.44 58.31
N ALA A 19 18.35 32.16 58.02
CA ALA A 19 17.84 31.72 56.72
C ALA A 19 16.41 32.25 56.46
N LEU A 20 15.54 32.25 57.47
CA LEU A 20 14.19 32.79 57.40
C LEU A 20 14.19 34.31 57.22
N ASN A 21 15.04 35.05 57.92
CA ASN A 21 15.17 36.50 57.74
C ASN A 21 15.72 36.88 56.35
N ASN A 22 16.61 36.05 55.77
CA ASN A 22 17.09 36.23 54.40
C ASN A 22 16.02 35.85 53.36
N LEU A 23 15.20 34.86 53.66
CA LEU A 23 14.04 34.47 52.84
C LEU A 23 12.98 35.58 52.85
N GLU A 24 12.68 36.16 54.01
CA GLU A 24 11.75 37.29 54.17
C GLU A 24 12.23 38.51 53.39
N ARG A 25 13.51 38.87 53.48
CA ARG A 25 14.10 39.94 52.64
C ARG A 25 14.07 39.63 51.14
N SER A 26 14.20 38.36 50.77
CA SER A 26 14.13 37.93 49.37
C SER A 26 12.69 37.96 48.84
N ILE A 27 11.71 37.64 49.70
CA ILE A 27 10.28 37.76 49.41
C ILE A 27 9.87 39.23 49.34
N ASP A 28 10.38 40.10 50.22
CA ASP A 28 10.12 41.55 50.17
C ASP A 28 10.75 42.19 48.93
N LYS A 29 11.96 41.76 48.54
CA LYS A 29 12.59 42.20 47.30
C LYS A 29 11.83 41.71 46.08
N ALA A 30 11.42 40.44 46.06
CA ALA A 30 10.60 39.86 44.98
C ALA A 30 9.21 40.53 44.92
N SER A 31 8.60 40.85 46.06
CA SER A 31 7.30 41.53 46.16
C SER A 31 7.39 43.01 45.76
N SER A 32 8.51 43.67 46.05
CA SER A 32 8.83 45.03 45.59
C SER A 32 9.10 45.07 44.07
N GLU A 33 9.85 44.09 43.55
CA GLU A 33 10.06 43.89 42.11
C GLU A 33 8.74 43.52 41.40
N MET A 34 7.86 42.74 42.04
CA MET A 34 6.52 42.38 41.56
C MET A 34 5.52 43.55 41.63
N LYS A 35 5.62 44.44 42.62
CA LYS A 35 4.85 45.70 42.70
C LYS A 35 5.31 46.73 41.68
N THR A 36 6.61 46.71 41.32
CA THR A 36 7.15 47.49 40.20
C THR A 36 6.75 46.88 38.86
N PHE A 37 6.42 45.58 38.85
CA PHE A 37 5.86 44.82 37.73
C PHE A 37 4.34 44.95 37.63
N ASN A 38 3.76 46.13 37.82
CA ASN A 38 2.35 46.33 37.52
C ASN A 38 2.04 47.70 36.91
N LYS A 39 1.83 47.70 35.59
CA LYS A 39 0.66 48.36 34.99
C LYS A 39 0.46 47.85 33.56
N GLU A 40 -0.55 47.00 33.40
CA GLU A 40 -1.56 46.87 32.33
C GLU A 40 -1.24 47.28 30.87
N GLN A 41 -0.39 48.26 30.61
CA GLN A 41 0.04 48.70 29.27
C GLN A 41 1.10 47.78 28.62
N MET A 42 2.04 47.19 29.38
CA MET A 42 3.04 46.29 28.77
C MET A 42 2.46 44.94 28.36
N ILE A 43 1.43 44.42 29.03
CA ILE A 43 0.80 43.14 28.62
C ILE A 43 -0.12 43.35 27.42
N ALA A 44 -0.78 44.50 27.30
CA ALA A 44 -1.56 44.86 26.12
C ALA A 44 -0.70 45.18 24.87
N GLN A 45 0.53 45.70 25.05
CA GLN A 45 1.44 46.04 23.95
C GLN A 45 2.61 45.06 23.71
N SER A 46 2.91 44.13 24.63
CA SER A 46 3.95 43.11 24.41
C SER A 46 3.49 42.02 23.45
N HIS A 47 4.46 41.28 22.90
CA HIS A 47 4.21 40.07 22.13
C HIS A 47 3.28 39.06 22.86
N PHE A 48 3.15 39.15 24.20
CA PHE A 48 2.28 38.30 25.01
C PHE A 48 0.78 38.63 24.90
N GLY A 49 0.39 39.91 24.78
CA GLY A 49 -1.01 40.29 24.52
C GLY A 49 -1.47 39.90 23.11
N LYS A 50 -0.54 39.90 22.14
CA LYS A 50 -0.75 39.34 20.80
C LYS A 50 -0.88 37.81 20.84
N LEU A 51 -0.12 37.11 21.69
CA LEU A 51 -0.26 35.66 21.92
C LEU A 51 -1.60 35.32 22.60
N ALA A 52 -2.03 36.10 23.59
CA ALA A 52 -3.30 35.90 24.30
C ALA A 52 -4.54 36.17 23.40
N SER A 53 -4.49 37.22 22.57
CA SER A 53 -5.55 37.48 21.56
C SER A 53 -5.58 36.42 20.45
N GLN A 54 -4.42 35.89 20.04
CA GLN A 54 -4.36 34.72 19.14
C GLN A 54 -4.91 33.45 19.81
N ALA A 55 -4.66 33.24 21.10
CA ALA A 55 -5.25 32.14 21.87
C ALA A 55 -6.78 32.28 22.01
N ASP A 56 -7.30 33.49 22.14
CA ASP A 56 -8.75 33.75 22.23
C ASP A 56 -9.46 33.57 20.87
N VAL A 57 -8.83 33.98 19.77
CA VAL A 57 -9.28 33.68 18.40
C VAL A 57 -9.25 32.17 18.12
N MET A 58 -8.24 31.47 18.64
CA MET A 58 -8.12 30.02 18.55
C MET A 58 -9.18 29.32 19.40
N SER A 59 -9.46 29.78 20.62
CA SER A 59 -10.54 29.29 21.48
C SER A 59 -11.91 29.41 20.78
N LYS A 60 -12.19 30.54 20.14
CA LYS A 60 -13.43 30.73 19.36
C LYS A 60 -13.51 29.81 18.13
N LYS A 61 -12.38 29.56 17.45
CA LYS A 61 -12.31 28.58 16.34
C LYS A 61 -12.51 27.15 16.85
N PHE A 62 -11.93 26.77 17.99
CA PHE A 62 -12.13 25.46 18.64
C PHE A 62 -13.56 25.28 19.17
N SER A 63 -14.18 26.33 19.71
CA SER A 63 -15.60 26.32 20.09
C SER A 63 -16.50 26.11 18.87
N SER A 64 -16.22 26.78 17.75
CA SER A 64 -16.96 26.58 16.49
C SER A 64 -16.76 25.16 15.90
N ILE A 65 -15.58 24.56 16.09
CA ILE A 65 -15.36 23.12 15.84
C ILE A 65 -16.29 22.30 16.75
N GLY A 66 -16.33 22.60 18.05
CA GLY A 66 -17.19 21.93 19.03
C GLY A 66 -18.69 22.03 18.74
N ASP A 67 -19.15 23.17 18.22
CA ASP A 67 -20.56 23.39 17.87
C ASP A 67 -20.93 22.63 16.59
N LYS A 68 -20.08 22.68 15.55
CA LYS A 68 -20.25 21.85 14.34
C LYS A 68 -20.15 20.35 14.66
N MET A 69 -19.25 19.96 15.58
CA MET A 69 -19.08 18.61 16.11
C MET A 69 -20.36 18.11 16.78
N THR A 70 -21.01 18.94 17.59
CA THR A 70 -22.27 18.60 18.26
C THR A 70 -23.42 18.46 17.24
N SER A 71 -23.44 19.29 16.20
CA SER A 71 -24.47 19.23 15.15
C SER A 71 -24.34 18.01 14.22
N LEU A 72 -23.11 17.65 13.83
CA LEU A 72 -22.85 16.45 13.01
C LEU A 72 -23.10 15.17 13.81
N GLY A 73 -22.65 15.13 15.08
CA GLY A 73 -22.91 13.99 15.98
C GLY A 73 -24.41 13.75 16.21
N ARG A 74 -25.22 14.81 16.34
CA ARG A 74 -26.68 14.72 16.41
C ARG A 74 -27.33 14.26 15.09
N THR A 75 -26.79 14.66 13.95
CA THR A 75 -27.34 14.28 12.64
C THR A 75 -27.05 12.80 12.32
N MET A 76 -25.87 12.29 12.71
CA MET A 76 -25.51 10.87 12.54
C MET A 76 -26.28 9.92 13.47
N THR A 77 -26.75 10.39 14.63
CA THR A 77 -27.55 9.58 15.58
C THR A 77 -29.05 9.54 15.25
N MET A 78 -29.55 10.44 14.39
CA MET A 78 -30.99 10.54 14.10
C MET A 78 -31.45 9.73 12.88
N GLY A 79 -30.53 9.23 12.03
CA GLY A 79 -30.86 8.51 10.79
C GLY A 79 -30.67 6.98 10.83
N VAL A 80 -30.05 6.44 11.88
CA VAL A 80 -29.72 5.01 12.00
C VAL A 80 -30.00 4.58 13.44
N SER A 81 -30.77 3.51 13.66
CA SER A 81 -31.25 3.06 14.98
C SER A 81 -30.15 2.57 15.94
N THR A 82 -28.87 2.66 15.53
CA THR A 82 -27.71 2.19 16.27
C THR A 82 -26.78 3.38 16.51
N PRO A 83 -26.36 3.68 17.76
CA PRO A 83 -25.38 4.73 18.01
C PRO A 83 -24.04 4.35 17.38
N ILE A 84 -23.71 4.98 16.25
CA ILE A 84 -22.42 4.81 15.58
C ILE A 84 -21.37 5.54 16.42
N THR A 85 -20.48 4.79 17.07
CA THR A 85 -19.44 5.27 18.01
C THR A 85 -18.20 5.84 17.32
N LEU A 86 -18.29 6.27 16.06
CA LEU A 86 -17.21 7.00 15.40
C LEU A 86 -17.13 8.41 15.96
N GLY A 87 -16.46 8.54 17.11
CA GLY A 87 -16.13 9.81 17.70
C GLY A 87 -15.30 10.65 16.71
N LEU A 88 -15.49 11.97 16.73
CA LEU A 88 -14.81 12.89 15.81
C LEU A 88 -13.28 12.68 15.80
N GLY A 89 -12.65 12.40 16.94
CA GLY A 89 -11.21 12.11 17.00
C GLY A 89 -10.79 10.90 16.15
N ALA A 90 -11.61 9.86 16.08
CA ALA A 90 -11.36 8.71 15.21
C ALA A 90 -11.51 9.10 13.73
N ALA A 91 -12.55 9.87 13.38
CA ALA A 91 -12.74 10.34 12.00
C ALA A 91 -11.61 11.26 11.54
N LEU A 92 -11.14 12.17 12.41
CA LEU A 92 -9.99 13.03 12.13
C LEU A 92 -8.70 12.22 11.95
N LYS A 93 -8.47 11.21 12.80
CA LYS A 93 -7.32 10.31 12.65
C LYS A 93 -7.38 9.55 11.33
N THR A 94 -8.51 8.93 11.01
CA THR A 94 -8.73 8.22 9.75
C THR A 94 -8.50 9.12 8.55
N SER A 95 -9.06 10.33 8.56
CA SER A 95 -8.87 11.30 7.48
C SER A 95 -7.41 11.75 7.36
N ALA A 96 -6.71 11.96 8.47
CA ALA A 96 -5.30 12.36 8.47
C ALA A 96 -4.39 11.24 7.99
N ASP A 97 -4.63 10.00 8.43
CA ASP A 97 -3.89 8.81 7.98
C ASP A 97 -4.09 8.59 6.47
N PHE A 98 -5.33 8.72 5.98
CA PHE A 98 -5.64 8.64 4.55
C PHE A 98 -5.01 9.77 3.74
N GLU A 99 -5.09 11.03 4.21
CA GLU A 99 -4.45 12.16 3.53
C GLU A 99 -2.93 11.99 3.48
N GLY A 100 -2.31 11.46 4.54
CA GLY A 100 -0.90 11.10 4.58
C GLY A 100 -0.54 9.99 3.59
N GLN A 101 -1.36 8.94 3.50
CA GLN A 101 -1.23 7.86 2.51
C GLN A 101 -1.32 8.40 1.08
N MET A 102 -2.35 9.21 0.78
CA MET A 102 -2.51 9.82 -0.54
C MET A 102 -1.36 10.79 -0.87
N SER A 103 -0.81 11.49 0.12
CA SER A 103 0.38 12.33 -0.09
C SER A 103 1.59 11.51 -0.55
N ARG A 104 1.79 10.29 -0.02
CA ARG A 104 2.81 9.35 -0.51
C ARG A 104 2.53 8.92 -1.95
N VAL A 105 1.29 8.51 -2.23
CA VAL A 105 0.86 8.16 -3.59
C VAL A 105 1.14 9.29 -4.58
N GLY A 106 0.78 10.53 -4.22
CA GLY A 106 1.02 11.70 -5.07
C GLY A 106 2.51 11.99 -5.29
N ALA A 107 3.34 11.82 -4.27
CA ALA A 107 4.78 12.00 -4.38
C ALA A 107 5.43 10.95 -5.29
N ILE A 108 5.05 9.67 -5.14
CA ILE A 108 5.59 8.56 -5.94
C ILE A 108 5.10 8.65 -7.38
N ALA A 109 3.81 8.90 -7.60
CA ALA A 109 3.20 9.05 -8.91
C ALA A 109 3.55 10.38 -9.61
N GLN A 110 4.24 11.30 -8.91
CA GLN A 110 4.48 12.69 -9.35
C GLN A 110 3.19 13.39 -9.82
N ALA A 111 2.09 13.13 -9.10
CA ALA A 111 0.76 13.59 -9.48
C ALA A 111 0.61 15.09 -9.25
N SER A 112 -0.05 15.79 -10.18
CA SER A 112 -0.48 17.17 -9.93
C SER A 112 -1.51 17.20 -8.79
N SER A 113 -1.72 18.36 -8.16
CA SER A 113 -2.73 18.49 -7.10
C SER A 113 -4.15 18.10 -7.59
N LYS A 114 -4.44 18.29 -8.89
CA LYS A 114 -5.72 17.89 -9.50
C LYS A 114 -5.81 16.37 -9.65
N ASP A 115 -4.74 15.73 -10.10
CA ASP A 115 -4.69 14.28 -10.27
C ASP A 115 -4.75 13.59 -8.92
N LEU A 116 -3.97 14.07 -7.94
CA LEU A 116 -4.00 13.56 -6.59
C LEU A 116 -5.41 13.64 -5.97
N LYS A 117 -6.11 14.77 -6.15
CA LYS A 117 -7.51 14.90 -5.71
C LYS A 117 -8.43 13.88 -6.41
N SER A 118 -8.20 13.62 -7.69
CA SER A 118 -8.99 12.64 -8.45
C SER A 118 -8.73 11.21 -7.96
N MET A 119 -7.47 10.87 -7.70
CA MET A 119 -7.08 9.59 -7.09
C MET A 119 -7.68 9.42 -5.69
N SER A 120 -7.59 10.45 -4.84
CA SER A 120 -8.19 10.42 -3.49
C SER A 120 -9.70 10.21 -3.54
N ASN A 121 -10.39 10.93 -4.43
CA ASN A 121 -11.83 10.76 -4.60
C ASN A 121 -12.19 9.35 -5.09
N GLN A 122 -11.39 8.80 -6.02
CA GLN A 122 -11.61 7.43 -6.49
C GLN A 122 -11.36 6.41 -5.39
N ALA A 123 -10.31 6.59 -4.57
CA ALA A 123 -10.03 5.68 -3.45
C ALA A 123 -11.16 5.67 -2.42
N VAL A 124 -11.76 6.84 -2.11
CA VAL A 124 -12.95 6.94 -1.26
C VAL A 124 -14.16 6.27 -1.92
N ASP A 125 -14.42 6.53 -3.21
CA ASP A 125 -15.56 5.95 -3.93
C ASP A 125 -15.48 4.41 -4.01
N LEU A 126 -14.30 3.88 -4.34
CA LEU A 126 -14.04 2.44 -4.36
C LEU A 126 -14.09 1.86 -2.94
N GLY A 127 -13.56 2.58 -1.96
CA GLY A 127 -13.61 2.21 -0.55
C GLY A 127 -15.03 2.03 0.00
N ALA A 128 -15.99 2.82 -0.50
CA ALA A 128 -17.39 2.72 -0.11
C ALA A 128 -18.18 1.64 -0.88
N LYS A 129 -17.73 1.26 -2.09
CA LYS A 129 -18.47 0.37 -3.00
C LYS A 129 -17.95 -1.07 -3.03
N THR A 130 -16.80 -1.32 -2.41
CA THR A 130 -16.10 -2.60 -2.45
C THR A 130 -15.90 -3.13 -1.03
N SER A 131 -15.36 -4.34 -0.87
CA SER A 131 -15.03 -4.84 0.47
C SER A 131 -13.70 -4.30 1.00
N LYS A 132 -13.02 -3.43 0.25
CA LYS A 132 -11.75 -2.81 0.63
C LYS A 132 -11.99 -1.42 1.19
N SER A 133 -11.26 -1.05 2.23
CA SER A 133 -11.24 0.32 2.76
C SER A 133 -10.61 1.32 1.80
N ALA A 134 -10.94 2.61 1.95
CA ALA A 134 -10.28 3.69 1.20
C ALA A 134 -8.75 3.69 1.43
N ASN A 135 -8.29 3.39 2.66
CA ASN A 135 -6.87 3.23 2.94
C ASN A 135 -6.23 2.02 2.24
N GLU A 136 -6.90 0.86 2.17
CA GLU A 136 -6.40 -0.29 1.40
C GLU A 136 -6.33 0.01 -0.10
N VAL A 137 -7.33 0.71 -0.64
CA VAL A 137 -7.31 1.16 -2.05
C VAL A 137 -6.13 2.11 -2.27
N ALA A 138 -5.90 3.05 -1.35
CA ALA A 138 -4.78 3.98 -1.43
C ALA A 138 -3.40 3.29 -1.31
N LYS A 139 -3.28 2.18 -0.57
CA LYS A 139 -2.07 1.33 -0.57
C LYS A 139 -1.89 0.63 -1.91
N GLY A 140 -2.96 0.09 -2.50
CA GLY A 140 -2.90 -0.46 -3.87
C GLY A 140 -2.46 0.60 -4.88
N MET A 141 -2.95 1.84 -4.76
CA MET A 141 -2.51 2.96 -5.60
C MET A 141 -1.03 3.29 -5.41
N GLU A 142 -0.52 3.18 -4.18
CA GLU A 142 0.90 3.38 -3.86
C GLU A 142 1.77 2.35 -4.58
N GLU A 143 1.41 1.07 -4.52
CA GLU A 143 2.18 0.01 -5.20
C GLU A 143 2.18 0.15 -6.72
N LEU A 144 1.02 0.46 -7.32
CA LEU A 144 0.95 0.73 -8.76
C LEU A 144 1.84 1.92 -9.15
N ALA A 145 1.78 3.00 -8.38
CA ALA A 145 2.61 4.19 -8.60
C ALA A 145 4.10 3.88 -8.45
N ALA A 146 4.49 3.09 -7.45
CA ALA A 146 5.86 2.66 -7.21
C ALA A 146 6.41 1.82 -8.37
N LEU A 147 5.53 1.09 -9.07
CA LEU A 147 5.84 0.32 -10.27
C LEU A 147 5.74 1.15 -11.57
N GLY A 148 5.67 2.48 -11.45
CA GLY A 148 5.80 3.43 -12.56
C GLY A 148 4.48 3.82 -13.23
N PHE A 149 3.33 3.44 -12.66
CA PHE A 149 2.03 3.88 -13.18
C PHE A 149 1.80 5.33 -12.81
N ASN A 150 1.46 6.17 -13.81
CA ASN A 150 1.02 7.53 -13.53
C ASN A 150 -0.41 7.55 -12.95
N ALA A 151 -0.84 8.70 -12.45
CA ALA A 151 -2.16 8.85 -11.82
C ALA A 151 -3.32 8.28 -12.66
N LYS A 152 -3.35 8.51 -13.98
CA LYS A 152 -4.40 8.01 -14.86
C LYS A 152 -4.36 6.48 -14.95
N GLN A 153 -3.19 5.92 -15.18
CA GLN A 153 -2.99 4.48 -15.27
C GLN A 153 -3.34 3.78 -13.95
N THR A 154 -2.93 4.36 -12.82
CA THR A 154 -3.28 3.85 -11.48
C THR A 154 -4.79 3.81 -11.29
N MET A 155 -5.50 4.89 -11.65
CA MET A 155 -6.96 4.94 -11.55
C MET A 155 -7.66 3.97 -12.52
N GLU A 156 -7.12 3.75 -13.72
CA GLU A 156 -7.64 2.79 -14.70
C GLU A 156 -7.45 1.34 -14.24
N ALA A 157 -6.34 1.03 -13.57
CA ALA A 157 -6.00 -0.32 -13.13
C ALA A 157 -6.64 -0.73 -11.80
N MET A 158 -6.93 0.24 -10.92
CA MET A 158 -7.42 -0.03 -9.56
C MET A 158 -8.69 -0.92 -9.47
N PRO A 159 -9.72 -0.75 -10.33
CA PRO A 159 -10.87 -1.64 -10.30
C PRO A 159 -10.51 -3.11 -10.53
N GLY A 160 -9.56 -3.39 -11.44
CA GLY A 160 -9.06 -4.74 -11.68
C GLY A 160 -8.30 -5.29 -10.48
N VAL A 161 -7.45 -4.48 -9.85
CA VAL A 161 -6.73 -4.86 -8.62
C VAL A 161 -7.70 -5.24 -7.50
N ILE A 162 -8.73 -4.43 -7.27
CA ILE A 162 -9.73 -4.73 -6.24
C ILE A 162 -10.45 -6.03 -6.59
N SER A 163 -10.89 -6.18 -7.84
CA SER A 163 -11.58 -7.39 -8.31
C SER A 163 -10.74 -8.66 -8.09
N ALA A 164 -9.45 -8.63 -8.44
CA ALA A 164 -8.54 -9.75 -8.21
C ALA A 164 -8.29 -10.02 -6.71
N ALA A 165 -8.12 -8.97 -5.91
CA ALA A 165 -7.90 -9.11 -4.47
C ALA A 165 -9.14 -9.68 -3.76
N GLU A 166 -10.34 -9.23 -4.15
CA GLU A 166 -11.60 -9.77 -3.67
C GLU A 166 -11.81 -11.23 -4.11
N ALA A 167 -11.50 -11.56 -5.37
CA ALA A 167 -11.67 -12.89 -5.95
C ALA A 167 -10.69 -13.96 -5.42
N SER A 168 -9.53 -13.54 -4.93
CA SER A 168 -8.49 -14.44 -4.41
C SER A 168 -8.39 -14.42 -2.89
N GLY A 169 -8.93 -13.38 -2.24
CA GLY A 169 -8.66 -13.09 -0.84
C GLY A 169 -7.25 -12.54 -0.56
N ALA A 170 -6.45 -12.27 -1.60
CA ALA A 170 -5.10 -11.71 -1.45
C ALA A 170 -5.11 -10.25 -0.96
N GLU A 171 -3.98 -9.82 -0.39
CA GLU A 171 -3.82 -8.42 0.01
C GLU A 171 -3.75 -7.48 -1.20
N MET A 172 -4.29 -6.26 -1.03
CA MET A 172 -4.33 -5.24 -2.09
C MET A 172 -2.94 -4.88 -2.60
N ALA A 173 -1.95 -4.74 -1.71
CA ALA A 173 -0.59 -4.37 -2.08
C ALA A 173 0.09 -5.47 -2.92
N THR A 174 -0.03 -6.72 -2.48
CA THR A 174 0.47 -7.89 -3.20
C THR A 174 -0.19 -8.00 -4.58
N THR A 175 -1.51 -7.91 -4.63
CA THR A 175 -2.28 -8.00 -5.89
C THR A 175 -1.88 -6.88 -6.85
N ALA A 176 -1.78 -5.64 -6.37
CA ALA A 176 -1.32 -4.50 -7.16
C ALA A 176 0.09 -4.74 -7.73
N THR A 177 1.00 -5.24 -6.89
CA THR A 177 2.38 -5.54 -7.28
C THR A 177 2.45 -6.58 -8.39
N VAL A 178 1.71 -7.69 -8.25
CA VAL A 178 1.68 -8.77 -9.24
C VAL A 178 1.08 -8.28 -10.55
N MET A 179 -0.06 -7.58 -10.48
CA MET A 179 -0.73 -7.07 -11.68
C MET A 179 0.11 -6.02 -12.42
N ALA A 180 0.69 -5.05 -11.72
CA ALA A 180 1.56 -4.05 -12.34
C ALA A 180 2.82 -4.69 -12.93
N SER A 181 3.43 -5.66 -12.24
CA SER A 181 4.56 -6.42 -12.77
C SER A 181 4.19 -7.16 -14.04
N ALA A 182 3.05 -7.85 -14.08
CA ALA A 182 2.56 -8.54 -15.26
C ALA A 182 2.30 -7.57 -16.43
N ILE A 183 1.59 -6.46 -16.17
CA ILE A 183 1.31 -5.42 -17.18
C ILE A 183 2.62 -4.88 -17.75
N ASN A 184 3.58 -4.52 -16.90
CA ASN A 184 4.86 -3.98 -17.33
C ASN A 184 5.71 -5.02 -18.08
N SER A 185 5.84 -6.24 -17.57
CA SER A 185 6.67 -7.30 -18.17
C SER A 185 6.18 -7.70 -19.56
N PHE A 186 4.88 -7.64 -19.82
CA PHE A 186 4.29 -7.95 -21.12
C PHE A 186 4.02 -6.72 -22.00
N GLY A 187 4.31 -5.50 -21.50
CA GLY A 187 4.06 -4.25 -22.21
C GLY A 187 2.58 -4.04 -22.53
N LEU A 188 1.70 -4.41 -21.60
CA LEU A 188 0.25 -4.23 -21.70
C LEU A 188 -0.14 -2.79 -21.32
N LYS A 189 -1.35 -2.38 -21.66
CA LYS A 189 -1.89 -1.08 -21.23
C LYS A 189 -2.48 -1.22 -19.82
N ALA A 190 -2.52 -0.13 -19.06
CA ALA A 190 -3.21 -0.10 -17.77
C ALA A 190 -4.70 -0.47 -17.90
N SER A 191 -5.33 -0.15 -19.03
CA SER A 191 -6.69 -0.59 -19.35
C SER A 191 -6.87 -2.11 -19.46
N ASP A 192 -5.78 -2.86 -19.64
CA ASP A 192 -5.80 -4.33 -19.68
C ASP A 192 -5.76 -4.94 -18.27
N ALA A 193 -5.69 -4.12 -17.21
CA ALA A 193 -5.65 -4.59 -15.82
C ALA A 193 -6.84 -5.49 -15.47
N ASN A 194 -8.04 -5.22 -15.99
CA ASN A 194 -9.19 -6.11 -15.76
C ASN A 194 -8.95 -7.50 -16.37
N HIS A 195 -8.38 -7.57 -17.57
CA HIS A 195 -8.04 -8.85 -18.18
C HIS A 195 -6.94 -9.59 -17.41
N VAL A 196 -5.94 -8.87 -16.90
CA VAL A 196 -4.89 -9.46 -16.05
C VAL A 196 -5.48 -9.96 -14.72
N ALA A 197 -6.40 -9.21 -14.11
CA ALA A 197 -7.12 -9.62 -12.90
C ALA A 197 -7.94 -10.90 -13.14
N ASP A 198 -8.69 -10.93 -14.24
CA ASP A 198 -9.48 -12.07 -14.67
C ASP A 198 -8.61 -13.31 -14.93
N LEU A 199 -7.47 -13.13 -15.60
CA LEU A 199 -6.48 -14.19 -15.84
C LEU A 199 -5.91 -14.74 -14.52
N LEU A 200 -5.53 -13.88 -13.58
CA LEU A 200 -4.99 -14.30 -12.28
C LEU A 200 -6.02 -15.02 -11.43
N ALA A 201 -7.26 -14.50 -11.39
CA ALA A 201 -8.37 -15.17 -10.70
C ALA A 201 -8.69 -16.53 -11.34
N ARG A 202 -8.63 -16.61 -12.68
CA ARG A 202 -8.84 -17.87 -13.38
C ARG A 202 -7.73 -18.88 -13.11
N SER A 203 -6.46 -18.46 -13.14
CA SER A 203 -5.31 -19.32 -12.81
C SER A 203 -5.39 -19.92 -11.40
N ALA A 204 -5.78 -19.09 -10.42
CA ALA A 204 -5.98 -19.52 -9.04
C ALA A 204 -7.14 -20.52 -8.87
N ASN A 205 -8.13 -20.49 -9.75
CA ASN A 205 -9.24 -21.44 -9.76
C ASN A 205 -8.94 -22.73 -10.55
N ASP A 206 -8.12 -22.63 -11.60
CA ASP A 206 -7.79 -23.74 -12.53
C ASP A 206 -6.60 -24.59 -12.05
N SER A 207 -5.82 -24.10 -11.08
CA SER A 207 -4.56 -24.71 -10.64
C SER A 207 -4.21 -24.38 -9.18
N ALA A 208 -3.10 -24.95 -8.69
CA ALA A 208 -2.51 -24.58 -7.40
C ALA A 208 -1.74 -23.23 -7.43
N ALA A 209 -1.74 -22.50 -8.55
CA ALA A 209 -1.05 -21.22 -8.69
C ALA A 209 -1.94 -20.04 -8.24
N ASP A 210 -1.90 -19.73 -6.94
CA ASP A 210 -2.52 -18.51 -6.42
C ASP A 210 -1.85 -17.21 -6.95
N ILE A 211 -2.39 -16.04 -6.59
CA ILE A 211 -1.84 -14.75 -7.06
C ILE A 211 -0.37 -14.57 -6.70
N GLN A 212 0.05 -15.01 -5.51
CA GLN A 212 1.44 -14.84 -5.07
C GLN A 212 2.37 -15.76 -5.85
N TYR A 213 1.97 -17.02 -6.03
CA TYR A 213 2.67 -17.99 -6.85
C TYR A 213 2.85 -17.48 -8.29
N MET A 214 1.76 -16.99 -8.88
CA MET A 214 1.76 -16.40 -10.22
C MET A 214 2.70 -15.19 -10.29
N GLY A 215 2.67 -14.33 -9.27
CA GLY A 215 3.57 -13.20 -9.12
C GLY A 215 5.05 -13.60 -9.12
N ASP A 216 5.39 -14.56 -8.27
CA ASP A 216 6.76 -15.08 -8.16
C ASP A 216 7.25 -15.68 -9.48
N ALA A 217 6.38 -16.42 -10.19
CA ALA A 217 6.73 -17.03 -11.47
C ALA A 217 6.86 -15.99 -12.60
N LEU A 218 5.86 -15.11 -12.76
CA LEU A 218 5.82 -14.10 -13.82
C LEU A 218 6.95 -13.08 -13.68
N LYS A 219 7.38 -12.77 -12.45
CA LYS A 219 8.55 -11.91 -12.19
C LYS A 219 9.81 -12.38 -12.91
N TYR A 220 10.02 -13.69 -13.03
CA TYR A 220 11.19 -14.24 -13.73
C TYR A 220 10.91 -14.52 -15.21
N ALA A 221 9.73 -15.06 -15.53
CA ALA A 221 9.40 -15.57 -16.86
C ALA A 221 8.89 -14.50 -17.83
N GLY A 222 8.23 -13.43 -17.34
CA GLY A 222 7.43 -12.52 -18.15
C GLY A 222 8.22 -11.78 -19.23
N THR A 223 9.31 -11.10 -18.87
CA THR A 223 10.11 -10.33 -19.85
C THR A 223 10.76 -11.23 -20.93
N PRO A 224 11.41 -12.36 -20.59
CA PRO A 224 11.87 -13.32 -21.60
C PRO A 224 10.76 -13.87 -22.50
N ALA A 225 9.59 -14.19 -21.91
CA ALA A 225 8.43 -14.67 -22.66
C ALA A 225 7.98 -13.64 -23.70
N LYS A 226 7.81 -12.39 -23.26
CA LYS A 226 7.45 -11.27 -24.15
C LYS A 226 8.47 -11.06 -25.27
N ALA A 227 9.77 -11.14 -24.95
CA ALA A 227 10.84 -10.99 -25.94
C ALA A 227 10.80 -12.08 -27.03
N LEU A 228 10.37 -13.29 -26.68
CA LEU A 228 10.16 -14.41 -27.60
C LEU A 228 8.80 -14.34 -28.33
N GLY A 229 7.92 -13.40 -27.96
CA GLY A 229 6.57 -13.27 -28.53
C GLY A 229 5.52 -14.17 -27.89
N VAL A 230 5.83 -14.80 -26.75
CA VAL A 230 4.88 -15.61 -25.98
C VAL A 230 3.90 -14.68 -25.26
N SER A 231 2.60 -15.01 -25.31
CA SER A 231 1.56 -14.21 -24.66
C SER A 231 1.54 -14.43 -23.14
N ILE A 232 0.84 -13.55 -22.42
CA ILE A 232 0.66 -13.69 -20.97
C ILE A 232 -0.15 -14.95 -20.64
N GLU A 233 -1.13 -15.30 -21.46
CA GLU A 233 -1.97 -16.49 -21.32
C GLU A 233 -1.15 -17.76 -21.53
N ASP A 234 -0.33 -17.84 -22.57
CA ASP A 234 0.53 -19.00 -22.82
C ASP A 234 1.61 -19.17 -21.74
N THR A 235 2.16 -18.04 -21.26
CA THR A 235 3.13 -18.05 -20.16
C THR A 235 2.47 -18.53 -18.88
N SER A 236 1.28 -18.03 -18.57
CA SER A 236 0.53 -18.37 -17.37
C SER A 236 0.04 -19.81 -17.40
N ALA A 237 -0.42 -20.31 -18.55
CA ALA A 237 -0.76 -21.72 -18.75
C ALA A 237 0.43 -22.65 -18.51
N ALA A 238 1.63 -22.25 -18.94
CA ALA A 238 2.84 -23.01 -18.62
C ALA A 238 3.15 -22.98 -17.11
N ILE A 239 2.98 -21.83 -16.45
CA ILE A 239 3.13 -21.70 -14.99
C ILE A 239 2.13 -22.61 -14.25
N GLU A 240 0.85 -22.66 -14.67
CA GLU A 240 -0.17 -23.54 -14.09
C GLU A 240 0.21 -25.02 -14.20
N VAL A 241 0.73 -25.45 -15.36
CA VAL A 241 1.21 -26.82 -15.54
C VAL A 241 2.38 -27.14 -14.60
N LEU A 242 3.33 -26.22 -14.46
CA LEU A 242 4.48 -26.40 -13.55
C LEU A 242 4.05 -26.42 -12.08
N SER A 243 3.10 -25.58 -11.71
CA SER A 243 2.49 -25.56 -10.37
C SER A 243 1.84 -26.89 -10.03
N ASN A 244 1.01 -27.41 -10.95
CA ASN A 244 0.38 -28.72 -10.78
C ASN A 244 1.39 -29.90 -10.82
N SER A 245 2.59 -29.65 -11.33
CA SER A 245 3.71 -30.61 -11.29
C SER A 245 4.56 -30.50 -10.01
N GLY A 246 4.17 -29.63 -9.08
CA GLY A 246 4.79 -29.48 -7.75
C GLY A 246 5.98 -28.53 -7.68
N LEU A 247 6.22 -27.72 -8.72
CA LEU A 247 7.27 -26.69 -8.66
C LEU A 247 6.76 -25.50 -7.85
N GLU A 248 7.62 -24.87 -7.06
CA GLU A 248 7.35 -23.57 -6.44
C GLU A 248 7.38 -22.44 -7.48
N GLY A 249 6.65 -21.34 -7.25
CA GLY A 249 6.48 -20.27 -8.23
C GLY A 249 7.79 -19.67 -8.74
N SER A 250 8.74 -19.41 -7.84
CA SER A 250 10.08 -18.91 -8.20
C SER A 250 10.88 -19.91 -9.05
N GLN A 251 10.73 -21.21 -8.79
CA GLN A 251 11.39 -22.28 -9.55
C GLN A 251 10.76 -22.43 -10.94
N ALA A 252 9.42 -22.43 -11.01
CA ALA A 252 8.68 -22.45 -12.27
C ALA A 252 9.05 -21.24 -13.16
N GLY A 253 9.06 -20.04 -12.57
CA GLY A 253 9.47 -18.82 -13.26
C GLY A 253 10.92 -18.86 -13.75
N THR A 254 11.84 -19.40 -12.94
CA THR A 254 13.25 -19.54 -13.30
C THR A 254 13.46 -20.56 -14.42
N ALA A 255 12.77 -21.70 -14.38
CA ALA A 255 12.82 -22.71 -15.42
C ALA A 255 12.30 -22.16 -16.75
N LEU A 256 11.17 -21.43 -16.73
CA LEU A 256 10.63 -20.77 -17.92
C LEU A 256 11.56 -19.67 -18.44
N ARG A 257 12.10 -18.82 -17.57
CA ARG A 257 13.10 -17.80 -17.94
C ARG A 257 14.28 -18.41 -18.68
N ALA A 258 14.90 -19.45 -18.10
CA ALA A 258 16.05 -20.12 -18.68
C ALA A 258 15.69 -20.75 -20.04
N SER A 259 14.53 -21.41 -20.11
CA SER A 259 14.01 -21.99 -21.36
C SER A 259 13.82 -20.91 -22.44
N PHE A 260 13.07 -19.84 -22.15
CA PHE A 260 12.77 -18.79 -23.12
C PHE A 260 14.03 -18.06 -23.59
N ILE A 261 14.98 -17.75 -22.70
CA ILE A 261 16.25 -17.12 -23.08
C ILE A 261 17.03 -18.04 -24.04
N ARG A 262 17.10 -19.33 -23.73
CA ARG A 262 17.86 -20.29 -24.53
C ARG A 262 17.21 -20.57 -25.88
N LEU A 263 15.89 -20.57 -25.94
CA LEU A 263 15.13 -20.68 -27.19
C LEU A 263 15.26 -19.40 -28.03
N ALA A 264 15.20 -18.21 -27.42
CA ALA A 264 15.33 -16.94 -28.12
C ALA A 264 16.73 -16.72 -28.71
N ASN A 265 17.78 -17.22 -28.04
CA ASN A 265 19.16 -17.12 -28.49
C ASN A 265 19.90 -18.46 -28.36
N PRO A 266 19.64 -19.42 -29.26
CA PRO A 266 20.20 -20.75 -29.16
C PRO A 266 21.69 -20.75 -29.49
N SER A 267 22.48 -21.48 -28.69
CA SER A 267 23.87 -21.78 -29.04
C SER A 267 23.95 -22.58 -30.34
N LYS A 268 25.13 -22.64 -30.99
CA LYS A 268 25.33 -23.46 -32.20
C LYS A 268 24.89 -24.92 -32.02
N ASN A 269 25.18 -25.51 -30.85
CA ASN A 269 24.78 -26.88 -30.54
C ASN A 269 23.27 -27.00 -30.34
N THR A 270 22.66 -26.05 -29.60
CA THR A 270 21.21 -26.01 -29.40
C THR A 270 20.47 -25.85 -30.72
N ALA A 271 20.88 -24.92 -31.59
CA ALA A 271 20.27 -24.71 -32.91
C ALA A 271 20.39 -25.95 -33.80
N LYS A 272 21.53 -26.65 -33.75
CA LYS A 272 21.74 -27.92 -34.46
C LYS A 272 20.78 -29.01 -33.97
N GLU A 273 20.63 -29.15 -32.65
CA GLU A 273 19.73 -30.16 -32.08
C GLU A 273 18.26 -29.84 -32.36
N MET A 274 17.85 -28.57 -32.22
CA MET A 274 16.50 -28.11 -32.60
C MET A 274 16.22 -28.40 -34.09
N LYS A 275 17.17 -28.11 -34.99
CA LYS A 275 17.02 -28.41 -36.42
C LYS A 275 16.91 -29.91 -36.69
N LYS A 276 17.69 -30.73 -35.99
CA LYS A 276 17.67 -32.19 -36.11
C LYS A 276 16.35 -32.79 -35.64
N LEU A 277 15.75 -32.21 -34.61
CA LEU A 277 14.44 -32.59 -34.07
C LEU A 277 13.27 -31.93 -34.81
N GLY A 278 13.50 -31.02 -35.75
CA GLY A 278 12.41 -30.29 -36.43
C GLY A 278 11.66 -29.32 -35.52
N ILE A 279 12.32 -28.73 -34.52
CA ILE A 279 11.74 -27.72 -33.64
C ILE A 279 11.87 -26.32 -34.28
N HIS A 280 10.74 -25.70 -34.53
CA HIS A 280 10.54 -24.36 -35.07
C HIS A 280 9.84 -23.49 -34.03
N LEU A 281 10.50 -22.40 -33.62
CA LEU A 281 9.94 -21.43 -32.67
C LEU A 281 8.99 -20.44 -33.32
N SER A 282 9.19 -20.17 -34.61
CA SER A 282 8.42 -19.19 -35.34
C SER A 282 7.79 -19.78 -36.58
N ASP A 283 6.61 -19.28 -36.92
CA ASP A 283 5.91 -19.59 -38.15
C ASP A 283 6.57 -18.92 -39.37
N ALA A 284 6.00 -19.11 -40.56
CA ALA A 284 6.49 -18.50 -41.80
C ALA A 284 6.44 -16.96 -41.81
N LYS A 285 5.71 -16.33 -40.88
CA LYS A 285 5.60 -14.88 -40.71
C LYS A 285 6.53 -14.36 -39.60
N GLY A 286 7.36 -15.22 -39.02
CA GLY A 286 8.27 -14.88 -37.93
C GLY A 286 7.56 -14.71 -36.58
N GLN A 287 6.30 -15.10 -36.44
CA GLN A 287 5.56 -15.04 -35.18
C GLN A 287 5.80 -16.31 -34.38
N PHE A 288 5.84 -16.21 -33.05
CA PHE A 288 5.96 -17.40 -32.19
C PHE A 288 4.82 -18.39 -32.48
N VAL A 289 5.14 -19.68 -32.61
CA VAL A 289 4.17 -20.74 -32.98
C VAL A 289 3.10 -20.99 -31.90
N GLY A 290 3.28 -20.45 -30.70
CA GLY A 290 2.44 -20.69 -29.54
C GLY A 290 2.98 -21.84 -28.68
N MET A 291 2.73 -21.78 -27.37
CA MET A 291 3.30 -22.75 -26.43
C MET A 291 2.78 -24.17 -26.67
N GLY A 292 1.50 -24.31 -27.01
CA GLY A 292 0.94 -25.61 -27.36
C GLY A 292 1.63 -26.23 -28.58
N GLU A 293 1.88 -25.47 -29.64
CA GLU A 293 2.54 -25.99 -30.83
C GLU A 293 4.02 -26.29 -30.58
N LEU A 294 4.72 -25.43 -29.83
CA LEU A 294 6.09 -25.70 -29.41
C LEU A 294 6.18 -27.06 -28.68
N ILE A 295 5.29 -27.27 -27.71
CA ILE A 295 5.27 -28.49 -26.92
C ILE A 295 4.86 -29.71 -27.75
N ARG A 296 3.94 -29.56 -28.72
CA ARG A 296 3.59 -30.61 -29.68
C ARG A 296 4.83 -31.07 -30.46
N GLN A 297 5.62 -30.14 -30.98
CA GLN A 297 6.83 -30.46 -31.75
C GLN A 297 7.85 -31.24 -30.90
N PHE A 298 8.04 -30.88 -29.62
CA PHE A 298 8.87 -31.67 -28.71
C PHE A 298 8.29 -33.06 -28.47
N GLN A 299 6.99 -33.14 -28.17
CA GLN A 299 6.32 -34.40 -27.85
C GLN A 299 6.39 -35.39 -29.02
N ASP A 300 6.07 -34.96 -30.24
CA ASP A 300 6.06 -35.80 -31.44
C ASP A 300 7.47 -36.26 -31.84
N ASN A 301 8.44 -35.35 -31.86
CA ASN A 301 9.79 -35.67 -32.31
C ASN A 301 10.63 -36.43 -31.27
N MET A 302 10.10 -36.64 -30.05
CA MET A 302 10.75 -37.43 -29.00
C MET A 302 9.98 -38.71 -28.61
N LYS A 303 8.92 -39.10 -29.32
CA LYS A 303 8.09 -40.29 -29.00
C LYS A 303 8.89 -41.59 -28.82
N GLY A 304 9.91 -41.81 -29.64
CA GLY A 304 10.75 -43.03 -29.61
C GLY A 304 11.93 -42.98 -28.63
N MET A 305 12.12 -41.88 -27.90
CA MET A 305 13.25 -41.72 -26.99
C MET A 305 12.98 -42.31 -25.60
N THR A 306 14.03 -42.85 -24.96
CA THR A 306 13.97 -43.20 -23.53
C THR A 306 13.83 -41.95 -22.65
N ARG A 307 13.50 -42.12 -21.38
CA ARG A 307 13.35 -40.99 -20.43
C ARG A 307 14.67 -40.21 -20.28
N GLU A 308 15.79 -40.93 -20.24
CA GLU A 308 17.14 -40.37 -20.14
C GLU A 308 17.50 -39.58 -21.41
N GLN A 309 17.14 -40.12 -22.59
CA GLN A 309 17.34 -39.45 -23.87
C GLN A 309 16.50 -38.17 -23.97
N LYS A 310 15.24 -38.20 -23.54
CA LYS A 310 14.37 -37.02 -23.48
C LYS A 310 14.98 -35.94 -22.59
N LEU A 311 15.38 -36.31 -21.37
CA LEU A 311 15.99 -35.37 -20.43
C LEU A 311 17.28 -34.76 -20.97
N ALA A 312 18.19 -35.57 -21.54
CA ALA A 312 19.44 -35.08 -22.12
C ALA A 312 19.20 -34.15 -23.33
N THR A 313 18.22 -34.49 -24.16
CA THR A 313 17.81 -33.69 -25.31
C THR A 313 17.24 -32.34 -24.87
N VAL A 314 16.30 -32.36 -23.92
CA VAL A 314 15.70 -31.15 -23.35
C VAL A 314 16.77 -30.30 -22.66
N ALA A 315 17.66 -30.88 -21.85
CA ALA A 315 18.76 -30.17 -21.19
C ALA A 315 19.70 -29.48 -22.19
N THR A 316 19.94 -30.10 -23.35
CA THR A 316 20.75 -29.49 -24.42
C THR A 316 20.06 -28.26 -25.03
N ILE A 317 18.72 -28.29 -25.08
CA ILE A 317 17.93 -27.25 -25.75
C ILE A 317 17.58 -26.11 -24.80
N VAL A 318 17.10 -26.38 -23.59
CA VAL A 318 16.65 -25.33 -22.65
C VAL A 318 17.65 -25.07 -21.51
N GLY A 319 18.69 -25.88 -21.39
CA GLY A 319 19.67 -25.84 -20.29
C GLY A 319 19.34 -26.84 -19.18
N THR A 320 20.38 -27.33 -18.50
CA THR A 320 20.28 -28.39 -17.48
C THR A 320 19.33 -28.04 -16.34
N GLU A 321 19.42 -26.81 -15.80
CA GLU A 321 18.60 -26.36 -14.67
C GLU A 321 17.11 -26.24 -15.03
N ALA A 322 16.79 -25.98 -16.29
CA ALA A 322 15.41 -25.85 -16.77
C ALA A 322 14.82 -27.18 -17.24
N ALA A 323 15.65 -28.22 -17.37
CA ALA A 323 15.29 -29.40 -18.14
C ALA A 323 14.12 -30.18 -17.52
N SER A 324 14.10 -30.32 -16.19
CA SER A 324 13.03 -31.01 -15.47
C SER A 324 11.69 -30.28 -15.61
N GLY A 325 11.67 -28.96 -15.40
CA GLY A 325 10.47 -28.14 -15.58
C GLY A 325 9.95 -28.16 -17.01
N PHE A 326 10.83 -27.96 -18.00
CA PHE A 326 10.41 -28.00 -19.39
C PHE A 326 9.96 -29.38 -19.84
N LEU A 327 10.56 -30.46 -19.31
CA LEU A 327 10.09 -31.82 -19.55
C LEU A 327 8.70 -32.06 -18.97
N ALA A 328 8.36 -31.48 -17.81
CA ALA A 328 7.01 -31.55 -17.25
C ALA A 328 5.96 -30.90 -18.19
N LEU A 329 6.31 -29.79 -18.87
CA LEU A 329 5.45 -29.21 -19.90
C LEU A 329 5.23 -30.16 -21.08
N ILE A 330 6.30 -30.85 -21.52
CA ILE A 330 6.23 -31.84 -22.60
C ILE A 330 5.39 -33.05 -22.21
N GLU A 331 5.53 -33.53 -20.97
CA GLU A 331 4.76 -34.65 -20.43
C GLU A 331 3.27 -34.29 -20.27
N ALA A 332 2.95 -33.06 -19.86
CA ALA A 332 1.57 -32.55 -19.83
C ALA A 332 0.95 -32.45 -21.23
N GLY A 333 1.77 -32.17 -22.24
CA GLY A 333 1.37 -32.17 -23.65
C GLY A 333 0.65 -30.90 -24.10
N PRO A 334 0.47 -30.76 -25.43
CA PRO A 334 -0.03 -29.54 -26.05
C PRO A 334 -1.48 -29.24 -25.70
N ASP A 335 -2.32 -30.27 -25.53
CA ASP A 335 -3.75 -30.10 -25.29
C ASP A 335 -4.03 -29.50 -23.91
N LYS A 336 -3.26 -29.91 -22.89
CA LYS A 336 -3.38 -29.37 -21.54
C LYS A 336 -3.00 -27.88 -21.50
N ILE A 337 -1.89 -27.53 -22.15
CA ILE A 337 -1.42 -26.13 -22.25
C ILE A 337 -2.42 -25.28 -23.04
N ASN A 338 -2.90 -25.76 -24.19
CA ASN A 338 -3.90 -25.05 -24.99
C ASN A 338 -5.21 -24.87 -24.24
N SER A 339 -5.64 -25.87 -23.45
CA SER A 339 -6.84 -25.77 -22.62
C SER A 339 -6.70 -24.64 -21.60
N TYR A 340 -5.59 -24.58 -20.87
CA TYR A 340 -5.34 -23.51 -19.91
C TYR A 340 -5.20 -22.14 -20.59
N SER A 341 -4.40 -22.04 -21.64
CA SER A 341 -4.24 -20.79 -22.39
C SER A 341 -5.59 -20.26 -22.92
N LYS A 342 -6.44 -21.16 -23.45
CA LYS A 342 -7.80 -20.80 -23.89
C LYS A 342 -8.71 -20.42 -22.72
N SER A 343 -8.60 -21.10 -21.58
CA SER A 343 -9.35 -20.77 -20.36
C SER A 343 -9.01 -19.35 -19.90
N LEU A 344 -7.72 -19.04 -19.78
CA LEU A 344 -7.20 -17.73 -19.41
C LEU A 344 -7.57 -16.64 -20.40
N LYS A 345 -7.47 -16.91 -21.70
CA LYS A 345 -7.86 -15.96 -22.74
C LYS A 345 -9.35 -15.58 -22.69
N ASN A 346 -10.20 -16.52 -22.28
CA ASN A 346 -11.65 -16.31 -22.17
C ASN A 346 -12.10 -15.99 -20.73
N SER A 347 -11.18 -15.61 -19.85
CA SER A 347 -11.48 -15.35 -18.43
C SER A 347 -12.22 -14.05 -18.14
N ASN A 348 -12.49 -13.21 -19.14
CA ASN A 348 -13.08 -11.89 -18.93
C ASN A 348 -14.36 -11.93 -18.08
N GLY A 349 -14.36 -11.20 -16.97
CA GLY A 349 -15.44 -11.15 -15.97
C GLY A 349 -15.36 -12.20 -14.86
N GLU A 350 -14.44 -13.16 -14.91
CA GLU A 350 -14.30 -14.21 -13.90
C GLU A 350 -13.86 -13.65 -12.55
N SER A 351 -12.95 -12.67 -12.51
CA SER A 351 -12.54 -12.04 -11.24
C SER A 351 -13.72 -11.35 -10.58
N LYS A 352 -14.52 -10.59 -11.35
CA LYS A 352 -15.69 -9.90 -10.81
C LYS A 352 -16.74 -10.89 -10.28
N LYS A 353 -17.00 -11.96 -11.03
CA LYS A 353 -17.94 -13.01 -10.63
C LYS A 353 -17.49 -13.72 -9.35
N ALA A 354 -16.20 -14.04 -9.24
CA ALA A 354 -15.63 -14.64 -8.04
C ALA A 354 -15.69 -13.67 -6.85
N ALA A 355 -15.32 -12.40 -7.05
CA ALA A 355 -15.41 -11.35 -6.04
C ALA A 355 -16.84 -11.16 -5.53
N ASP A 356 -17.83 -11.07 -6.43
CA ASP A 356 -19.24 -10.91 -6.07
C ASP A 356 -19.73 -12.12 -5.25
N LEU A 357 -19.34 -13.35 -5.60
CA LEU A 357 -19.64 -14.55 -4.82
C LEU A 357 -18.95 -14.56 -3.43
N MET A 358 -17.69 -14.14 -3.36
CA MET A 358 -16.94 -14.10 -2.09
C MET A 358 -17.42 -13.01 -1.13
N LYS A 359 -18.07 -11.97 -1.65
CA LYS A 359 -18.70 -10.92 -0.85
C LYS A 359 -20.14 -11.21 -0.45
N ASP A 360 -20.81 -12.16 -1.10
CA ASP A 360 -22.21 -12.52 -0.83
C ASP A 360 -22.35 -13.33 0.47
N ASN A 361 -21.96 -12.70 1.58
CA ASN A 361 -22.08 -13.23 2.94
C ASN A 361 -22.03 -12.08 3.97
N LEU A 362 -22.32 -12.42 5.23
CA LEU A 362 -22.32 -11.44 6.33
C LEU A 362 -20.98 -10.72 6.51
N LYS A 363 -19.85 -11.43 6.33
CA LYS A 363 -18.52 -10.82 6.47
C LYS A 363 -18.30 -9.76 5.41
N GLY A 364 -18.59 -10.07 4.14
CA GLY A 364 -18.51 -9.12 3.03
C GLY A 364 -19.40 -7.89 3.24
N ALA A 365 -20.63 -8.09 3.73
CA ALA A 365 -21.53 -6.98 4.07
C ALA A 365 -20.98 -6.08 5.20
N LEU A 366 -20.35 -6.67 6.23
CA LEU A 366 -19.71 -5.93 7.31
C LEU A 366 -18.44 -5.19 6.85
N GLU A 367 -17.64 -5.80 5.97
CA GLU A 367 -16.46 -5.18 5.35
C GLU A 367 -16.85 -3.97 4.50
N GLN A 368 -17.87 -4.11 3.64
CA GLN A 368 -18.40 -3.01 2.84
C GLN A 368 -18.97 -1.88 3.72
N LEU A 369 -19.70 -2.22 4.78
CA LEU A 369 -20.19 -1.25 5.75
C LEU A 369 -19.04 -0.50 6.44
N GLY A 370 -17.98 -1.21 6.82
CA GLY A 370 -16.76 -0.63 7.39
C GLY A 370 -16.08 0.35 6.43
N GLY A 371 -15.92 -0.04 5.16
CA GLY A 371 -15.35 0.81 4.10
C GLY A 371 -16.21 2.06 3.83
N ALA A 372 -17.53 1.94 3.84
CA ALA A 372 -18.44 3.08 3.72
C ALA A 372 -18.33 4.04 4.93
N PHE A 373 -18.21 3.51 6.15
CA PHE A 373 -17.98 4.32 7.34
C PHE A 373 -16.63 5.03 7.33
N GLU A 374 -15.58 4.36 6.89
CA GLU A 374 -14.26 4.97 6.71
C GLU A 374 -14.30 6.10 5.69
N SER A 375 -14.98 5.86 4.56
CA SER A 375 -15.18 6.86 3.50
C SER A 375 -15.92 8.09 4.02
N LEU A 376 -17.00 7.89 4.79
CA LEU A 376 -17.71 8.97 5.47
C LEU A 376 -16.80 9.72 6.47
N ALA A 377 -16.01 8.99 7.26
CA ALA A 377 -15.06 9.59 8.20
C ALA A 377 -13.99 10.43 7.50
N ILE A 378 -13.50 9.99 6.34
CA ILE A 378 -12.57 10.74 5.49
C ILE A 378 -13.23 12.01 4.95
N GLU A 379 -14.47 11.94 4.45
CA GLU A 379 -15.18 13.13 3.96
C GLU A 379 -15.43 14.16 5.06
N VAL A 380 -15.93 13.72 6.22
CA VAL A 380 -16.14 14.58 7.39
C VAL A 380 -14.81 15.18 7.88
N GLY A 381 -13.76 14.37 7.96
CA GLY A 381 -12.44 14.84 8.37
C GLY A 381 -11.86 15.87 7.40
N LYS A 382 -11.99 15.65 6.09
CA LYS A 382 -11.56 16.57 5.03
C LYS A 382 -12.24 17.94 5.12
N ASP A 383 -13.53 17.97 5.42
CA ASP A 383 -14.27 19.23 5.61
C ASP A 383 -13.79 20.01 6.85
N LEU A 384 -13.28 19.30 7.86
CA LEU A 384 -12.75 19.87 9.10
C LEU A 384 -11.23 20.17 9.03
N THR A 385 -10.50 19.56 8.08
CA THR A 385 -9.04 19.73 7.90
C THR A 385 -8.59 21.19 7.85
N PRO A 386 -9.22 22.11 7.08
CA PRO A 386 -8.79 23.51 7.04
C PRO A 386 -8.83 24.18 8.43
N MET A 387 -9.81 23.82 9.25
CA MET A 387 -10.02 24.35 10.58
C MET A 387 -8.94 23.84 11.55
N ILE A 388 -8.63 22.55 11.46
CA ILE A 388 -7.63 21.88 12.28
C ILE A 388 -6.22 22.34 11.92
N ARG A 389 -5.91 22.47 10.63
CA ARG A 389 -4.62 23.02 10.17
C ARG A 389 -4.41 24.43 10.68
N ALA A 390 -5.42 25.30 10.57
CA ALA A 390 -5.34 26.65 11.11
C ALA A 390 -5.12 26.66 12.64
N GLY A 391 -5.73 25.73 13.37
CA GLY A 391 -5.50 25.55 14.81
C GLY A 391 -4.07 25.06 15.12
N ALA A 392 -3.60 24.04 14.39
CA ALA A 392 -2.26 23.49 14.52
C ALA A 392 -1.17 24.54 14.22
N GLU A 393 -1.30 25.29 13.12
CA GLU A 393 -0.41 26.41 12.79
C GLU A 393 -0.41 27.50 13.88
N GLY A 394 -1.59 27.78 14.46
CA GLY A 394 -1.72 28.69 15.61
C GLY A 394 -0.96 28.19 16.82
N LEU A 395 -1.11 26.91 17.18
CA LEU A 395 -0.37 26.27 18.27
C LEU A 395 1.13 26.23 18.00
N THR A 396 1.56 25.91 16.79
CA THR A 396 2.97 25.95 16.40
C THR A 396 3.54 27.36 16.59
N LYS A 397 2.84 28.40 16.14
CA LYS A 397 3.25 29.79 16.38
C LYS A 397 3.30 30.17 17.85
N LEU A 398 2.39 29.66 18.68
CA LEU A 398 2.44 29.83 20.13
C LEU A 398 3.67 29.15 20.74
N VAL A 399 3.95 27.90 20.35
CA VAL A 399 5.10 27.12 20.82
C VAL A 399 6.42 27.76 20.37
N ASP A 400 6.51 28.19 19.11
CA ASP A 400 7.66 28.91 18.57
C ASP A 400 7.85 30.24 19.31
N GLY A 401 6.78 31.01 19.50
CA GLY A 401 6.80 32.25 20.27
C GLY A 401 7.30 32.02 21.70
N PHE A 402 6.82 30.96 22.35
CA PHE A 402 7.24 30.57 23.69
C PHE A 402 8.71 30.13 23.76
N THR A 403 9.17 29.30 22.83
CA THR A 403 10.55 28.79 22.79
C THR A 403 11.59 29.89 22.52
N HIS A 404 11.20 30.96 21.81
CA HIS A 404 12.02 32.15 21.56
C HIS A 404 12.02 33.18 22.70
N LEU A 405 11.25 32.98 23.78
CA LEU A 405 11.30 33.86 24.95
C LEU A 405 12.64 33.71 25.70
N PRO A 406 13.18 34.81 26.28
CA PRO A 406 14.35 34.76 27.15
C PRO A 406 14.17 33.69 28.24
N GLY A 407 15.25 32.97 28.58
CA GLY A 407 15.16 31.80 29.46
C GLY A 407 14.53 32.07 30.83
N TRP A 408 14.65 33.29 31.36
CA TRP A 408 14.01 33.71 32.61
C TRP A 408 12.49 33.89 32.46
N VAL A 409 12.02 34.35 31.29
CA VAL A 409 10.58 34.48 30.99
C VAL A 409 9.95 33.11 30.85
N ARG A 410 10.60 32.20 30.10
CA ARG A 410 10.12 30.82 29.93
C ARG A 410 9.92 30.12 31.27
N LYS A 411 10.94 30.15 32.13
CA LYS A 411 10.92 29.58 33.49
C LYS A 411 9.73 30.10 34.30
N ALA A 412 9.61 31.43 34.42
CA ALA A 412 8.52 32.07 35.14
C ALA A 412 7.11 31.66 34.63
N SER A 413 6.94 31.43 33.32
CA SER A 413 5.66 31.02 32.72
C SER A 413 5.30 29.54 32.83
N VAL A 414 6.24 28.62 33.10
CA VAL A 414 5.95 27.19 33.41
C VAL A 414 6.01 26.87 34.91
N GLY A 415 6.20 27.88 35.77
CA GLY A 415 6.28 27.67 37.22
C GLY A 415 7.57 26.98 37.69
N LEU A 416 8.67 27.16 36.93
CA LEU A 416 10.05 26.77 37.27
C LEU A 416 10.91 28.02 37.48
#